data_AF-A0ABD7W6T5-F1
#
_entry.id   AF-A0ABD7W6T5-F1
#
_cell.length_a   1.000
_cell.length_b   1.000
_cell.length_c   1.000
_cell.angle_alpha   90.00
_cell.angle_beta   90.00
_cell.angle_gamma   90.00
#
_symmetry.space_group_name_H-M   'P 1'
#
loop_
_entity.id
_entity.type
_entity.pdbx_description
1 polymer ?
#
loop_
_entity_poly.entity_id
_entity_poly.type
_entity_poly.pdbx_seq_one_letter_code
_entity_poly.pdbx_strand_id
1 'polypeptide(L)' 'MVRGFVSHAPRSAAWFFTLRGCLLYPEDLERVTQIINGGKNGIKDRRERYVKAKAALV' A
#
# COMPACT_ATOMS: atom_id res chain seq x y z
N MET A 1 18.25 1.24 29.71
CA MET A 1 17.92 1.02 28.29
C MET A 1 16.46 1.43 28.08
N VAL A 2 16.21 2.65 27.58
CA VAL A 2 14.90 3.30 27.69
C VAL A 2 14.28 3.47 26.29
N ARG A 3 13.10 2.85 26.11
CA ARG A 3 12.01 3.16 25.17
C ARG A 3 12.24 2.91 23.67
N GLY A 4 11.47 1.94 23.15
CA GLY A 4 11.29 1.70 21.73
C GLY A 4 10.67 2.89 21.01
N PHE A 5 11.31 3.31 19.93
CA PHE A 5 10.78 4.29 18.99
C PHE A 5 9.61 3.67 18.23
N VAL A 6 8.40 4.04 18.65
CA VAL A 6 7.15 3.87 17.93
C VAL A 6 7.30 4.59 16.57
N SER A 7 7.69 3.87 15.51
CA SER A 7 7.86 4.47 14.18
C SER A 7 6.50 4.94 13.66
N HIS A 8 6.40 6.22 13.30
CA HIS A 8 5.13 6.81 12.84
C HIS A 8 4.83 6.44 11.37
N ALA A 9 5.86 6.14 10.58
CA ALA A 9 5.73 5.90 9.16
C ALA A 9 4.84 4.68 8.80
N PRO A 10 4.92 3.53 9.48
CA PRO A 10 4.00 2.42 9.21
C PRO A 10 2.55 2.77 9.56
N ARG A 11 2.33 3.51 10.66
CA ARG A 11 0.97 3.91 11.07
C ARG A 11 0.35 4.92 10.11
N SER A 12 1.12 5.92 9.67
CA SER A 12 0.61 6.88 8.68
C SER A 12 0.33 6.22 7.34
N ALA A 13 1.14 5.26 6.90
CA ALA A 13 0.87 4.47 5.68
C ALA A 13 -0.42 3.65 5.80
N ALA A 14 -0.61 2.94 6.91
CA ALA A 14 -1.84 2.17 7.16
C ALA A 14 -3.08 3.08 7.26
N TRP A 15 -2.96 4.22 7.94
CA TRP A 15 -4.02 5.24 8.03
C TRP A 15 -4.40 5.77 6.66
N PHE A 16 -3.42 6.10 5.81
CA PHE A 16 -3.70 6.55 4.45
C PHE A 16 -4.40 5.45 3.64
N PHE A 17 -3.87 4.23 3.66
CA PHE A 17 -4.42 3.12 2.87
C PHE A 17 -5.87 2.80 3.25
N THR A 18 -6.19 2.87 4.54
CA THR A 18 -7.56 2.65 5.04
C THR A 18 -8.48 3.82 4.74
N LEU A 19 -8.13 5.04 5.15
CA LEU A 19 -9.05 6.18 5.07
C LEU A 19 -9.18 6.79 3.68
N ARG A 20 -8.21 6.59 2.78
CA ARG A 20 -8.31 7.08 1.39
C ARG A 20 -9.05 6.12 0.45
N GLY A 21 -9.57 5.02 1.00
CA GLY A 21 -10.45 4.10 0.27
C GLY A 21 -9.73 3.05 -0.56
N CYS A 22 -8.43 2.79 -0.33
CA CYS A 22 -7.74 1.73 -1.07
C CYS A 22 -8.37 0.35 -0.84
N LEU A 23 -8.90 0.09 0.36
CA LEU A 23 -9.58 -1.16 0.71
C LEU A 23 -10.93 -1.36 0.00
N LEU A 24 -11.49 -0.34 -0.62
CA LEU A 24 -12.73 -0.46 -1.40
C LEU A 24 -12.49 -1.07 -2.80
N TYR A 25 -11.23 -1.17 -3.22
CA TYR A 25 -10.82 -1.63 -4.54
C TYR A 25 -9.80 -2.77 -4.41
N PRO A 26 -10.16 -3.90 -3.77
CA PRO A 26 -9.27 -5.03 -3.64
C PRO A 26 -8.86 -5.53 -5.04
N GLU A 27 -7.59 -5.87 -5.20
CA GLU A 27 -6.99 -6.39 -6.44
C GLU A 27 -6.96 -5.43 -7.64
N ASP A 28 -7.69 -4.31 -7.61
CA ASP A 28 -7.62 -3.26 -8.62
C ASP A 28 -6.40 -2.35 -8.37
N LEU A 29 -5.25 -2.84 -8.85
CA LEU A 29 -3.98 -2.14 -8.72
C LEU A 29 -3.95 -0.78 -9.41
N GLU A 30 -4.70 -0.58 -10.49
CA GLU A 30 -4.71 0.69 -11.20
C GLU A 30 -5.44 1.74 -10.38
N ARG A 31 -6.60 1.38 -9.83
CA ARG A 31 -7.37 2.27 -8.96
C ARG A 31 -6.63 2.59 -7.67
N VAL A 32 -6.04 1.60 -7.02
CA VAL A 32 -5.23 1.81 -5.80
C VAL A 32 -4.00 2.67 -6.09
N THR A 33 -3.34 2.47 -7.24
CA THR A 33 -2.18 3.31 -7.63
C THR A 33 -2.59 4.75 -7.89
N GLN A 34 -3.75 4.99 -8.50
CA GLN A 34 -4.29 6.34 -8.67
C GLN A 34 -4.59 7.03 -7.34
N ILE A 35 -5.16 6.31 -6.36
CA ILE A 35 -5.42 6.87 -5.02
C ILE A 35 -4.11 7.28 -4.33
N ILE A 36 -3.06 6.45 -4.45
CA ILE A 36 -1.76 6.70 -3.81
C ILE A 36 -0.96 7.79 -4.51
N ASN A 37 -0.98 7.82 -5.85
CA ASN A 37 -0.02 8.59 -6.65
C ASN A 37 -0.67 9.68 -7.53
N GLY A 38 -1.99 9.84 -7.47
CA GLY A 38 -2.73 10.77 -8.35
C GLY A 38 -2.73 10.37 -9.83
N GLY A 39 -2.25 9.17 -10.17
CA GLY A 39 -2.07 8.68 -11.54
C GLY A 39 -1.52 7.24 -11.56
N LYS A 40 -1.14 6.71 -12.73
CA LYS A 40 -0.67 5.32 -12.88
C LYS A 40 0.86 5.19 -12.92
N ASN A 41 1.60 6.22 -12.47
CA ASN A 41 3.06 6.20 -12.50
C ASN A 41 3.61 5.02 -11.66
N GLY A 42 4.46 4.21 -12.29
CA GLY A 42 5.07 3.03 -11.67
C GLY A 42 4.18 1.77 -11.61
N ILE A 43 3.06 1.71 -12.33
CA ILE A 43 2.09 0.60 -12.22
C ILE A 43 2.71 -0.78 -12.52
N LYS A 44 3.71 -0.87 -13.41
CA LYS A 44 4.37 -2.14 -13.73
C LYS A 44 5.12 -2.72 -12.52
N ASP A 45 5.99 -1.93 -11.88
CA ASP A 45 6.72 -2.33 -10.66
C ASP A 45 5.74 -2.65 -9.51
N ARG A 46 4.68 -1.86 -9.35
CA ARG A 46 3.64 -2.13 -8.34
C ARG A 46 2.94 -3.47 -8.56
N ARG A 47 2.69 -3.86 -9.81
CA ARG A 47 2.10 -5.16 -10.18
C ARG A 47 3.05 -6.31 -9.88
N GLU A 48 4.32 -6.19 -10.24
CA GLU A 48 5.34 -7.21 -9.94
C GLU A 48 5.45 -7.46 -8.42
N ARG A 49 5.47 -6.40 -7.61
CA ARG A 49 5.50 -6.50 -6.15
C ARG A 49 4.22 -7.11 -5.57
N TYR A 50 3.05 -6.71 -6.08
CA TYR A 50 1.78 -7.25 -5.61
C TYR A 50 1.68 -8.76 -5.86
N VAL A 51 2.03 -9.23 -7.06
CA VAL A 51 2.01 -10.66 -7.40
C VAL A 51 2.94 -11.43 -6.46
N LYS A 52 4.16 -10.94 -6.27
CA LYS A 52 5.13 -11.56 -5.33
C LYS A 52 4.60 -11.60 -3.90
N ALA A 53 3.99 -10.52 -3.42
CA ALA A 53 3.42 -10.46 -2.08
C ALA A 53 2.21 -11.41 -1.93
N LYS A 54 1.28 -11.41 -2.90
CA LYS A 54 0.10 -12.29 -2.89
C LYS A 54 0.50 -13.77 -2.88
N ALA A 55 1.51 -14.15 -3.65
CA ALA A 55 2.04 -15.51 -3.69
C ALA A 55 2.70 -15.95 -2.36
N ALA A 56 3.09 -15.03 -1.48
CA ALA A 56 3.67 -15.33 -0.18
C ALA A 56 2.61 -15.42 0.94
N LEU A 57 1.36 -15.05 0.67
CA LEU A 57 0.24 -15.07 1.61
C LEU A 57 -0.67 -16.30 1.44
N VAL A 58 -0.30 -17.23 0.55
CA VAL A 58 -0.98 -18.51 0.31
C VAL A 58 -0.21 -19.66 0.95
#